data_AF-A0A376KSZ6-F1
#
_entry.id   AF-A0A376KSZ6-F1
#
_cell.length_a   1.000
_cell.length_b   1.000
_cell.length_c   1.000
_cell.angle_alpha   90.00
_cell.angle_beta   90.00
_cell.angle_gamma   90.00
#
_symmetry.space_group_name_H-M   'P 1'
#
loop_
_entity.id
_entity.type
_entity.pdbx_description
1 polymer ?
#
loop_
_entity_poly.entity_id
_entity_poly.type
_entity_poly.pdbx_seq_one_letter_code
_entity_poly.pdbx_strand_id
1 'polypeptide(L)' 'MQLENDKNAALLLARKDGQTTLLDLKLPALDLAEFNIAGAPGYSKQFFMFGPRDLYRPGETVILNGLLA' A
#
# COMPACT_ATOMS: atom_id res chain seq x y z
N MET A 1 4.75 -10.75 -22.55
CA MET A 1 4.97 -11.62 -21.38
C MET A 1 4.92 -10.73 -20.16
N GLN A 2 3.93 -10.91 -19.28
CA GLN A 2 3.80 -10.14 -18.04
C GLN A 2 4.48 -10.94 -16.93
N LEU A 3 5.34 -10.29 -16.14
CA LEU A 3 5.96 -10.92 -14.98
C LEU A 3 4.87 -11.17 -13.91
N GLU A 4 4.83 -12.37 -13.36
CA GLU A 4 3.96 -12.66 -12.21
C GLU A 4 4.47 -11.88 -10.99
N ASN A 5 3.57 -11.12 -10.36
CA ASN A 5 3.86 -10.31 -9.19
C ASN A 5 3.17 -10.94 -7.97
N ASP A 6 3.87 -11.87 -7.31
CA ASP A 6 3.43 -12.49 -6.07
C ASP A 6 3.89 -11.67 -4.86
N LYS A 7 3.06 -11.60 -3.81
CA LYS A 7 3.40 -10.86 -2.58
C LYS A 7 4.63 -11.42 -1.86
N ASN A 8 4.97 -12.68 -2.11
CA ASN A 8 6.13 -13.39 -1.55
C ASN A 8 7.28 -13.51 -2.56
N ALA A 9 7.24 -12.77 -3.68
CA ALA A 9 8.32 -12.76 -4.64
C ALA A 9 9.63 -12.34 -3.97
N ALA A 10 10.68 -13.14 -4.17
CA ALA A 10 11.97 -12.96 -3.49
C ALA A 10 13.08 -12.49 -4.44
N LEU A 11 13.03 -12.92 -5.71
CA LEU A 11 14.14 -12.73 -6.63
C LEU A 11 13.61 -12.50 -8.04
N LEU A 12 14.18 -11.52 -8.73
CA LEU A 12 14.07 -11.35 -10.17
C LEU A 12 15.41 -11.70 -10.83
N LEU A 13 15.38 -12.55 -11.85
CA LEU A 13 16.54 -13.01 -12.59
C LEU A 13 16.39 -12.64 -14.07
N ALA A 14 17.28 -11.79 -14.56
CA ALA A 14 17.36 -11.47 -15.99
C ALA A 14 18.52 -12.24 -16.63
N ARG A 15 18.27 -12.88 -17.78
CA ARG A 15 19.28 -13.56 -18.59
C ARG A 15 19.16 -13.12 -20.05
N LYS A 16 20.29 -12.72 -20.66
CA LYS A 16 20.33 -12.35 -22.08
C LYS A 16 21.75 -12.52 -22.63
N ASP A 17 21.91 -13.20 -23.77
CA ASP A 17 23.20 -13.37 -24.47
C ASP A 17 24.36 -13.81 -23.55
N GLY A 18 24.06 -14.73 -22.63
CA GLY A 18 25.03 -15.22 -21.63
C GLY A 18 25.24 -14.32 -20.40
N GLN A 19 24.71 -13.09 -20.41
CA GLN A 19 24.72 -12.18 -19.26
C GLN A 19 23.62 -12.53 -18.26
N THR A 20 23.90 -12.36 -16.97
CA THR A 20 22.98 -12.67 -15.87
C THR A 20 22.97 -11.55 -14.83
N THR A 21 21.78 -11.08 -14.45
CA THR A 21 21.56 -10.08 -13.39
C THR A 21 20.53 -10.60 -12.39
N LEU A 22 20.81 -10.42 -11.09
CA LEU A 22 19.93 -10.77 -9.99
C LEU A 22 19.47 -9.48 -9.29
N LEU A 23 18.17 -9.39 -8.99
CA LEU A 23 17.58 -8.35 -8.17
C LEU A 23 16.82 -9.01 -7.01
N ASP A 24 17.29 -8.79 -5.79
CA ASP A 24 16.63 -9.26 -4.56
C ASP A 24 15.47 -8.33 -4.22
N LEU A 25 14.25 -8.89 -4.19
CA LEU A 25 13.01 -8.17 -3.91
C LEU A 25 12.70 -8.08 -2.41
N LYS A 26 13.51 -8.73 -1.56
CA LYS A 26 13.39 -8.62 -0.09
C LYS A 26 14.10 -7.37 0.45
N LEU A 27 14.96 -6.73 -0.34
CA LEU A 27 15.50 -5.43 0.01
C LEU A 27 14.38 -4.38 0.02
N PRO A 28 14.48 -3.35 0.88
CA PRO A 28 13.54 -2.24 0.87
C PRO A 28 13.43 -1.63 -0.52
N ALA A 29 12.22 -1.21 -0.90
CA ALA A 29 12.03 -0.39 -2.09
C ALA A 29 12.81 0.92 -1.97
N LEU A 30 13.02 1.58 -3.12
CA LEU A 30 13.66 2.89 -3.14
C LEU A 30 12.90 3.88 -2.26
N ASP A 31 13.64 4.61 -1.42
CA ASP A 31 13.04 5.65 -0.60
C ASP A 31 12.54 6.80 -1.48
N LEU A 32 11.28 7.18 -1.27
CA LEU A 32 10.61 8.24 -2.01
C LEU A 32 10.16 9.37 -1.08
N ALA A 33 10.73 9.48 0.13
CA ALA A 33 10.34 10.49 1.12
C ALA A 33 10.51 11.95 0.65
N GLU A 34 11.44 12.21 -0.28
CA GLU A 34 11.64 13.54 -0.88
C GLU A 34 10.56 13.92 -1.91
N PHE A 35 9.72 12.96 -2.32
CA PHE A 35 8.65 13.17 -3.29
C PHE A 35 7.29 13.22 -2.61
N ASN A 36 6.39 14.07 -3.13
CA ASN A 36 5.01 14.13 -2.65
C ASN A 36 4.18 12.94 -3.17
N ILE A 37 4.38 11.76 -2.57
CA ILE A 37 3.67 10.51 -2.90
C ILE A 37 2.60 10.13 -1.85
N ALA A 38 2.41 10.96 -0.83
CA ALA A 38 1.43 10.71 0.22
C ALA A 38 -0.01 10.94 -0.29
N GLY A 39 -0.97 10.22 0.31
CA GLY A 39 -2.39 10.37 -0.03
C GLY A 39 -3.23 9.17 0.38
N ALA A 40 -4.55 9.29 0.23
CA ALA A 40 -5.44 8.15 0.39
C ALA A 40 -5.15 7.13 -0.73
N PRO A 41 -5.05 5.82 -0.43
CA PRO A 41 -4.93 4.82 -1.47
C PRO A 41 -6.13 4.90 -2.43
N GLY A 42 -5.86 4.84 -3.74
CA GLY A 42 -6.91 4.86 -4.75
C GLY A 42 -7.72 3.57 -4.73
N TYR A 43 -8.97 3.63 -4.29
CA TYR A 43 -9.93 2.53 -4.36
C TYR A 43 -11.01 2.83 -5.40
N SER A 44 -11.57 1.78 -6.01
CA SER A 44 -12.67 1.90 -6.98
C SER A 44 -13.99 2.38 -6.38
N LYS A 45 -14.13 2.28 -5.05
CA LYS A 45 -15.23 2.82 -4.24
C LYS A 45 -14.64 3.43 -2.98
N GLN A 46 -15.16 4.57 -2.54
CA GLN A 46 -14.65 5.27 -1.37
C GLN A 46 -15.73 5.31 -0.29
N PHE A 47 -15.43 4.72 0.87
CA PHE A 47 -16.28 4.81 2.05
C PHE A 47 -15.67 5.79 3.05
N PHE A 48 -16.20 7.01 3.09
CA PHE A 48 -15.73 8.07 3.97
C PHE A 48 -16.33 7.90 5.37
N MET A 49 -15.47 7.64 6.36
CA MET A 49 -15.85 7.45 7.76
C MET A 49 -15.58 8.72 8.56
N PHE A 50 -16.56 9.17 9.34
CA PHE A 50 -16.42 10.36 10.18
C PHE A 50 -17.29 10.28 11.44
N GLY A 51 -16.91 11.00 12.47
CA GLY A 51 -17.63 11.05 13.74
C GLY A 51 -17.61 12.45 14.35
N PRO A 52 -18.40 12.70 15.39
CA PRO A 52 -18.43 14.00 16.06
C PRO A 52 -17.14 14.30 16.85
N ARG A 53 -16.35 13.27 17.18
CA ARG A 53 -15.10 13.33 17.95
C ARG A 53 -14.33 12.02 17.82
N ASP A 54 -13.04 12.06 18.15
CA ASP A 54 -12.08 10.94 18.10
C ASP A 54 -11.71 10.39 19.49
N LEU A 55 -12.09 11.07 20.58
CA LEU A 55 -11.80 10.66 21.96
C LEU A 55 -13.07 10.25 22.71
N TYR A 56 -13.02 9.09 23.39
CA TYR A 56 -14.12 8.54 24.20
C TYR A 56 -13.60 7.98 25.53
N ARG A 57 -14.44 7.95 26.56
CA ARG A 57 -14.15 7.32 27.86
C ARG A 57 -14.72 5.89 27.95
N PRO A 58 -14.21 5.04 28.85
CA PRO A 58 -14.82 3.74 29.13
C PRO A 58 -16.30 3.87 29.52
N GLY A 59 -17.16 3.07 28.89
CA GLY A 59 -18.61 3.09 29.09
C GLY A 59 -19.39 4.06 28.19
N GLU A 60 -18.73 4.90 27.40
CA GLU A 60 -19.41 5.74 26.40
C GLU A 60 -19.75 4.95 25.13
N THR A 61 -20.88 5.29 24.50
CA THR A 61 -21.23 4.80 23.16
C THR A 61 -20.45 5.59 22.10
N VAL A 62 -19.70 4.89 21.25
CA VAL A 62 -19.00 5.49 20.11
C VAL A 62 -19.97 5.75 18.96
N ILE A 63 -19.96 6.97 18.42
CA ILE A 63 -20.80 7.36 17.27
C ILE A 63 -19.92 7.45 16.02
N LEU A 64 -20.33 6.75 14.97
CA LEU A 64 -19.63 6.69 13.68
C LEU A 64 -20.64 6.81 12.52
N ASN A 65 -20.32 7.64 11.54
CA ASN A 65 -21.09 7.85 10.32
C ASN A 65 -20.26 7.43 9.09
N GLY A 66 -20.95 7.15 7.98
CA GLY A 66 -20.32 6.74 6.72
C GLY A 66 -21.02 7.28 5.49
N LEU A 67 -20.25 7.67 4.47
CA LEU A 67 -20.72 8.05 3.13
C LEU A 67 -20.02 7.19 2.08
N LEU A 68 -20.79 6.57 1.18
CA LEU A 68 -20.25 5.79 0.05
C LEU A 68 -20.34 6.62 -1.23
N ALA A 69 -19.20 6.80 -1.90
CA ALA A 69 -19.08 7.40 -3.23
C ALA A 69 -18.48 6.40 -4.24
#